data_AF-A0A2N7JR98-F1
#
_entry.id   AF-A0A2N7JR98-F1
#
_cell.length_a   1.000
_cell.length_b   1.000
_cell.length_c   1.000
_cell.angle_alpha   90.00
_cell.angle_beta   90.00
_cell.angle_gamma   90.00
#
_symmetry.space_group_name_H-M   'P 1'
#
loop_
_entity.id
_entity.type
_entity.pdbx_description
1 polymer ?
#
loop_
_entity_poly.entity_id
_entity_poly.type
_entity_poly.pdbx_seq_one_letter_code
_entity_poly.pdbx_strand_id
1 'polypeptide(L)'
;MYKTITKTGLAIAISAAISFPTLAVSDNQKQQLDNAVINASQSQEEKLKEFHAYVNAYLDEYEQWRDEYTNKLDERRTDLIKTWGDGEVSSETKQVEYSQGDRVKTAVDYENNTATVSVLVDKDSSAEEINAFVTEIPVEVAGQVVELSGLKAQDHEDLYSWEKEQQEKDFVIKQTQSQMNELDVQAERLIQSDTGIPESFIYQRAHNKKLALLAKAQERIAAQAKLFDDMRVKHGIKVERPEFIAEKLQQVTKVETAPVQEVPKVAEKVTDKTAKLRPKAEETKSVVEVASAPIQPKKVISYKVKLPENSLKARAGKYSALAEKESKHWEIDAALIMAIMHSESAFRPDAKSHVPAFGLMQVVPTSAGHDVNKQVRNIDAPMKVSDLYQPVINVETGTAYLDILNSKYLRKIENDESRLYCVIAAYNTGAGNVARAFNEDRSTSIGKASKVINKMTPQEVYSHLVTKLPYDETKNYLKKVNSRIALYK
;
A
#
# COMPACT_ATOMS: atom_id res chain seq x y z
N MET A 1 -20.97 6.11 40.36
CA MET A 1 -20.30 7.18 41.14
C MET A 1 -18.89 7.34 40.60
N TYR A 2 -18.59 8.55 40.15
CA TYR A 2 -17.31 8.97 39.59
C TYR A 2 -16.16 8.80 40.59
N LYS A 3 -14.98 8.39 40.11
CA LYS A 3 -13.72 8.95 40.61
C LYS A 3 -12.71 9.10 39.48
N THR A 4 -12.54 10.38 39.17
CA THR A 4 -11.59 11.09 38.33
C THR A 4 -10.15 10.60 38.55
N ILE A 5 -9.42 10.28 37.47
CA ILE A 5 -7.96 10.20 37.49
C ILE A 5 -7.44 11.52 36.93
N THR A 6 -6.83 12.31 37.80
CA THR A 6 -6.19 13.59 37.52
C THR A 6 -4.82 13.40 36.87
N LYS A 7 -4.59 14.17 35.82
CA LYS A 7 -3.29 14.49 35.22
C LYS A 7 -2.28 14.89 36.30
N THR A 8 -1.05 14.40 36.21
CA THR A 8 0.11 15.01 36.88
C THR A 8 1.18 15.27 35.85
N GLY A 9 1.38 16.57 35.57
CA GLY A 9 2.52 17.08 34.84
C GLY A 9 3.78 16.96 35.68
N LEU A 10 4.89 16.74 35.00
CA LEU A 10 6.22 16.66 35.57
C LEU A 10 6.69 18.08 35.90
N ALA A 11 6.55 18.50 37.16
CA ALA A 11 7.20 19.69 37.69
C ALA A 11 8.35 19.22 38.61
N ILE A 12 9.58 19.28 38.10
CA ILE A 12 10.78 19.07 38.92
C ILE A 12 11.26 20.45 39.39
N ALA A 13 10.94 20.78 40.64
CA ALA A 13 11.61 21.82 41.39
C ALA A 13 12.78 21.19 42.13
N ILE A 14 14.01 21.63 41.87
CA ILE A 14 15.17 21.27 42.68
C ILE A 14 15.63 22.53 43.42
N SER A 15 15.25 22.61 44.68
CA SER A 15 15.92 23.44 45.69
C SER A 15 16.66 22.49 46.62
N ALA A 16 17.98 22.46 46.53
CA ALA A 16 18.84 21.92 47.58
C ALA A 16 20.24 22.54 47.47
N ALA A 17 20.49 23.55 48.32
CA ALA A 17 21.84 23.94 48.66
C ALA A 17 22.43 22.83 49.54
N ILE A 18 23.44 22.11 49.05
CA ILE A 18 24.26 21.23 49.89
C ILE A 18 25.73 21.46 49.53
N SER A 19 26.48 21.95 50.51
CA SER A 19 27.93 22.02 50.48
C SER A 19 28.50 20.60 50.62
N PHE A 20 29.29 20.14 49.66
CA PHE A 20 30.07 18.90 49.78
C PHE A 20 31.55 19.15 49.45
N PRO A 21 32.48 18.44 50.12
CA PRO A 21 33.91 18.54 49.88
C PRO A 21 34.28 17.93 48.53
N THR A 22 35.40 18.39 47.97
CA THR A 22 35.93 18.02 46.66
C THR A 22 36.19 16.51 46.53
N LEU A 23 35.25 15.79 45.91
CA LEU A 23 35.51 14.48 45.32
C LEU A 23 35.86 14.66 43.85
N ALA A 24 36.87 13.95 43.36
CA ALA A 24 37.23 13.94 41.96
C ALA A 24 36.07 13.37 41.14
N VAL A 25 35.39 14.26 40.40
CA VAL A 25 34.35 13.91 39.43
C VAL A 25 35.02 13.09 38.34
N SER A 26 34.56 11.85 38.11
CA SER A 26 35.04 11.04 37.00
C SER A 26 34.67 11.70 35.65
N ASP A 27 35.47 11.49 34.60
CA ASP A 27 35.21 12.11 33.29
C ASP A 27 33.81 11.75 32.74
N ASN A 28 33.30 10.55 33.05
CA ASN A 28 31.94 10.13 32.70
C ASN A 28 30.86 10.95 33.45
N GLN A 29 31.06 11.24 34.74
CA GLN A 29 30.15 12.10 35.50
C GLN A 29 30.22 13.55 35.05
N LYS A 30 31.40 14.01 34.63
CA LYS A 30 31.60 15.35 34.05
C LYS A 30 30.89 15.48 32.71
N GLN A 31 31.00 14.47 31.85
CA GLN A 31 30.32 14.41 30.56
C GLN A 31 28.79 14.28 30.72
N GLN A 32 28.31 13.53 31.72
CA GLN A 32 26.88 13.49 32.06
C GLN A 32 26.37 14.83 32.58
N LEU A 33 27.17 15.54 33.38
CA LEU A 33 26.84 16.87 33.88
C LEU A 33 26.84 17.90 32.75
N ASP A 34 27.83 17.86 31.85
CA ASP A 34 27.93 18.74 30.69
C ASP A 34 26.75 18.50 29.74
N ASN A 35 26.38 17.24 29.47
CA ASN A 35 25.18 16.89 28.70
C ASN A 35 23.89 17.36 29.39
N ALA A 36 23.81 17.26 30.72
CA ALA A 36 22.65 17.74 31.49
C ALA A 36 22.56 19.27 31.48
N VAL A 37 23.68 19.99 31.52
CA VAL A 37 23.75 21.45 31.44
C VAL A 37 23.39 21.93 30.03
N ILE A 38 23.90 21.28 28.99
CA ILE A 38 23.53 21.54 27.60
C ILE A 38 22.02 21.34 27.42
N ASN A 39 21.48 20.19 27.82
CA ASN A 39 20.05 19.89 27.76
C ASN A 39 19.20 20.84 28.63
N ALA A 40 19.71 21.34 29.76
CA ALA A 40 19.02 22.33 30.58
C ALA A 40 19.01 23.73 29.96
N SER A 41 20.08 24.10 29.24
CA SER A 41 20.29 25.40 28.61
C SER A 41 19.64 25.56 27.23
N GLN A 42 19.33 24.45 26.55
CA GLN A 42 18.61 24.46 25.27
C GLN A 42 17.24 25.12 25.39
N SER A 43 16.93 25.96 24.40
CA SER A 43 15.61 26.56 24.27
C SER A 43 14.53 25.49 24.08
N GLN A 44 13.29 25.80 24.43
CA GLN A 44 12.17 24.88 24.16
C GLN A 44 12.01 24.58 22.67
N GLU A 45 12.39 25.52 21.80
CA GLU A 45 12.35 25.36 20.35
C GLU A 45 13.38 24.34 19.86
N GLU A 46 14.61 24.38 20.38
CA GLU A 46 15.64 23.38 20.06
C GLU A 46 15.26 21.98 20.56
N LYS A 47 14.73 21.88 21.77
CA LYS A 47 14.21 20.61 22.31
C LYS A 47 13.08 20.03 21.46
N LEU A 48 12.17 20.87 21.01
CA LEU A 48 11.08 20.45 20.13
C LEU A 48 11.61 20.00 18.76
N LYS A 49 12.61 20.70 18.22
CA LYS A 49 13.26 20.34 16.95
C LYS A 49 14.01 19.01 17.05
N GLU A 50 14.76 18.77 18.13
CA GLU A 50 15.42 17.49 18.39
C GLU A 50 14.40 16.36 18.58
N PHE A 51 13.32 16.60 19.31
CA PHE A 51 12.23 15.64 19.45
C PHE A 51 11.58 15.30 18.10
N HIS A 52 11.28 16.30 17.27
CA HIS A 52 10.76 16.09 15.91
C HIS A 52 11.75 15.33 15.03
N ALA A 53 13.05 15.60 15.13
CA ALA A 53 14.09 14.86 14.40
C ALA A 53 14.15 13.39 14.83
N TYR A 54 14.07 13.12 16.12
CA TYR A 54 13.99 11.76 16.67
C TYR A 54 12.73 11.01 16.18
N VAL A 55 11.56 11.65 16.24
CA VAL A 55 10.29 11.07 15.75
C VAL A 55 10.39 10.78 14.26
N ASN A 56 10.97 11.67 13.46
CA ASN A 56 11.19 11.43 12.04
C ASN A 56 12.10 10.23 11.80
N ALA A 57 13.24 10.15 12.48
CA ALA A 57 14.16 9.02 12.35
C ALA A 57 13.50 7.69 12.71
N TYR A 58 12.69 7.66 13.79
CA TYR A 58 11.94 6.49 14.20
C TYR A 58 10.90 6.05 13.15
N LEU A 59 10.14 6.99 12.60
CA LEU A 59 9.13 6.69 11.58
C LEU A 59 9.74 6.35 10.21
N ASP A 60 10.94 6.88 9.92
CA ASP A 60 11.64 6.65 8.65
C ASP A 60 12.16 5.21 8.51
N GLU A 61 12.41 4.48 9.61
CA GLU A 61 12.91 3.10 9.55
C GLU A 61 11.98 2.17 8.74
N TYR A 62 10.67 2.24 9.00
CA TYR A 62 9.70 1.46 8.21
C TYR A 62 9.58 1.98 6.78
N GLU A 63 9.65 3.30 6.58
CA GLU A 63 9.56 3.88 5.25
C GLU A 63 10.74 3.47 4.37
N GLN A 64 11.95 3.34 4.95
CA GLN A 64 13.11 2.80 4.26
C GLN A 64 12.84 1.35 3.82
N TRP A 65 12.34 0.51 4.72
CA TRP A 65 11.98 -0.86 4.37
C TRP A 65 10.90 -0.94 3.27
N ARG A 66 9.89 -0.07 3.31
CA ARG A 66 8.86 0.04 2.24
C ARG A 66 9.45 0.54 0.92
N ASP A 67 10.35 1.50 0.96
CA ASP A 67 11.02 2.02 -0.23
C ASP A 67 11.91 0.91 -0.85
N GLU A 68 12.66 0.16 -0.04
CA GLU A 68 13.40 -1.03 -0.49
C GLU A 68 12.49 -2.10 -1.09
N TYR A 69 11.34 -2.36 -0.46
CA TYR A 69 10.33 -3.27 -0.96
C TYR A 69 9.85 -2.87 -2.36
N THR A 70 9.58 -1.58 -2.54
CA THR A 70 9.12 -0.99 -3.80
C THR A 70 10.20 -1.10 -4.87
N ASN A 71 11.43 -0.74 -4.53
CA ASN A 71 12.57 -0.79 -5.45
C ASN A 71 12.84 -2.23 -5.93
N LYS A 72 12.83 -3.21 -5.02
CA LYS A 72 12.99 -4.64 -5.39
C LYS A 72 11.88 -5.11 -6.34
N LEU A 73 10.65 -4.63 -6.14
CA LEU A 73 9.54 -4.96 -7.03
C LEU A 73 9.74 -4.32 -8.41
N ASP A 74 10.14 -3.05 -8.46
CA ASP A 74 10.41 -2.32 -9.70
C ASP A 74 11.58 -2.93 -10.49
N GLU A 75 12.63 -3.37 -9.81
CA GLU A 75 13.75 -4.09 -10.43
C GLU A 75 13.26 -5.38 -11.10
N ARG A 76 12.53 -6.23 -10.37
CA ARG A 76 11.97 -7.46 -10.95
C ARG A 76 11.04 -7.16 -12.11
N ARG A 77 10.14 -6.18 -11.98
CA ARG A 77 9.23 -5.79 -13.06
C ARG A 77 10.00 -5.29 -14.28
N THR A 78 11.04 -4.48 -14.08
CA THR A 78 11.89 -3.97 -15.16
C THR A 78 12.54 -5.10 -15.95
N ASP A 79 13.06 -6.13 -15.26
CA ASP A 79 13.67 -7.28 -15.92
C ASP A 79 12.65 -8.16 -16.65
N LEU A 80 11.44 -8.28 -16.08
CA LEU A 80 10.32 -8.93 -16.74
C LEU A 80 9.88 -8.16 -17.98
N ILE A 81 9.72 -6.83 -17.93
CA ILE A 81 9.34 -6.01 -19.08
C ILE A 81 10.36 -6.20 -20.21
N LYS A 82 11.66 -6.16 -19.93
CA LYS A 82 12.72 -6.38 -20.95
C LYS A 82 12.65 -7.75 -21.64
N THR A 83 12.00 -8.73 -21.02
CA THR A 83 11.97 -10.11 -21.47
C THR A 83 10.61 -10.48 -22.08
N TRP A 84 9.53 -10.06 -21.43
CA TRP A 84 8.14 -10.44 -21.67
C TRP A 84 7.29 -9.30 -22.24
N GLY A 85 7.80 -8.07 -22.31
CA GLY A 85 7.01 -6.89 -22.69
C GLY A 85 5.95 -6.48 -21.67
N ASP A 86 5.85 -7.18 -20.53
CA ASP A 86 5.06 -6.82 -19.35
C ASP A 86 5.80 -7.19 -18.06
N GLY A 87 5.49 -6.46 -16.98
CA GLY A 87 6.06 -6.65 -15.66
C GLY A 87 5.16 -7.45 -14.75
N GLU A 88 4.44 -8.47 -15.24
CA GLU A 88 3.43 -9.14 -14.44
C GLU A 88 4.04 -9.88 -13.23
N VAL A 89 3.53 -9.60 -12.04
CA VAL A 89 4.01 -10.17 -10.76
C VAL A 89 2.82 -10.61 -9.93
N SER A 90 3.07 -11.45 -8.92
CA SER A 90 2.04 -11.83 -7.95
C SER A 90 1.45 -10.58 -7.28
N SER A 91 0.15 -10.63 -7.04
CA SER A 91 -0.60 -9.66 -6.24
C SER A 91 -1.34 -10.39 -5.13
N GLU A 92 -2.30 -9.73 -4.48
CA GLU A 92 -3.08 -10.27 -3.39
C GLU A 92 -4.02 -11.39 -3.85
N THR A 93 -4.67 -11.21 -5.00
CA THR A 93 -5.61 -12.18 -5.59
C THR A 93 -5.09 -12.91 -6.82
N LYS A 94 -3.86 -12.62 -7.27
CA LYS A 94 -3.20 -13.30 -8.38
C LYS A 94 -1.85 -13.87 -7.97
N GLN A 95 -1.59 -15.13 -8.30
CA GLN A 95 -0.27 -15.74 -8.15
C GLN A 95 0.39 -15.85 -9.51
N VAL A 96 1.63 -15.39 -9.61
CA VAL A 96 2.42 -15.42 -10.83
C VAL A 96 3.75 -16.09 -10.53
N GLU A 97 4.06 -17.11 -11.30
CA GLU A 97 5.31 -17.86 -11.24
C GLU A 97 5.97 -17.88 -12.61
N TYR A 98 7.29 -17.70 -12.61
CA TYR A 98 8.10 -17.85 -13.80
C TYR A 98 8.98 -19.09 -13.65
N SER A 99 8.99 -19.96 -14.66
CA SER A 99 9.71 -21.23 -14.64
C SER A 99 10.50 -21.42 -15.94
N GLN A 100 11.28 -22.51 -16.01
CA GLN A 100 12.12 -22.85 -17.17
C GLN A 100 13.07 -21.71 -17.59
N GLY A 101 13.70 -21.06 -16.61
CA GLY A 101 14.59 -19.92 -16.84
C GLY A 101 13.86 -18.67 -17.36
N ASP A 102 12.74 -18.31 -16.74
CA ASP A 102 11.87 -17.18 -17.12
C ASP A 102 11.29 -17.28 -18.56
N ARG A 103 11.22 -18.48 -19.15
CA ARG A 103 10.61 -18.72 -20.47
C ARG A 103 9.13 -19.08 -20.42
N VAL A 104 8.65 -19.51 -19.26
CA VAL A 104 7.24 -19.81 -19.01
C VAL A 104 6.75 -18.97 -17.85
N LYS A 105 5.56 -18.40 -17.99
CA LYS A 105 4.83 -17.65 -16.97
C LYS A 105 3.50 -18.34 -16.69
N THR A 106 3.27 -18.75 -15.45
CA THR A 106 1.98 -19.25 -14.98
C THR A 106 1.34 -18.19 -14.10
N ALA A 107 0.17 -17.69 -14.50
CA ALA A 107 -0.60 -16.69 -13.77
C ALA A 107 -1.97 -17.26 -13.37
N VAL A 108 -2.17 -17.50 -12.07
CA VAL A 108 -3.44 -17.95 -11.50
C VAL A 108 -4.17 -16.75 -10.92
N ASP A 109 -5.27 -16.36 -11.57
CA ASP A 109 -6.17 -15.29 -11.13
C ASP A 109 -7.34 -15.89 -10.35
N TYR A 110 -7.25 -15.80 -9.03
CA TYR A 110 -8.21 -16.39 -8.11
C TYR A 110 -9.51 -15.57 -7.99
N GLU A 111 -9.44 -14.30 -8.37
CA GLU A 111 -10.59 -13.38 -8.43
C GLU A 111 -11.45 -13.70 -9.65
N ASN A 112 -10.83 -13.86 -10.82
CA ASN A 112 -11.52 -14.16 -12.08
C ASN A 112 -11.72 -15.66 -12.34
N ASN A 113 -11.25 -16.52 -11.43
CA ASN A 113 -11.32 -17.98 -11.52
C ASN A 113 -10.70 -18.53 -12.84
N THR A 114 -9.55 -17.99 -13.23
CA THR A 114 -8.83 -18.38 -14.46
C THR A 114 -7.35 -18.59 -14.19
N ALA A 115 -6.74 -19.52 -14.91
CA ALA A 115 -5.28 -19.59 -15.04
C ALA A 115 -4.87 -19.29 -16.48
N THR A 116 -3.71 -18.66 -16.61
CA THR A 116 -3.07 -18.39 -17.90
C THR A 116 -1.65 -18.93 -17.84
N VAL A 117 -1.27 -19.77 -18.81
CA VAL A 117 0.12 -20.16 -19.05
C VAL A 117 0.59 -19.48 -20.30
N SER A 118 1.64 -18.68 -20.18
CA SER A 118 2.26 -17.95 -21.26
C SER A 118 3.66 -18.48 -21.49
N VAL A 119 4.04 -18.65 -22.76
CA VAL A 119 5.38 -19.09 -23.16
C VAL A 119 6.01 -18.03 -24.05
N LEU A 120 7.27 -17.73 -23.77
CA LEU A 120 8.09 -16.85 -24.58
C LEU A 120 8.86 -17.68 -25.61
N VAL A 121 8.53 -17.48 -26.89
CA VAL A 121 9.12 -18.19 -28.03
C VAL A 121 9.65 -17.22 -29.07
N ASP A 122 10.51 -17.72 -29.96
CA ASP A 122 10.93 -16.93 -31.12
C ASP A 122 9.75 -16.79 -32.08
N LYS A 123 9.69 -15.68 -32.83
CA LYS A 123 8.57 -15.39 -33.75
C LYS A 123 8.34 -16.53 -34.75
N ASP A 124 9.43 -17.16 -35.15
CA ASP A 124 9.50 -18.17 -36.20
C ASP A 124 9.33 -19.59 -35.65
N SER A 125 9.17 -19.77 -34.33
CA SER A 125 8.99 -21.08 -33.70
C SER A 125 7.76 -21.81 -34.25
N SER A 126 7.94 -23.11 -34.51
CA SER A 126 6.90 -24.02 -35.02
C SER A 126 5.82 -24.32 -33.98
N ALA A 127 4.64 -24.75 -34.42
CA ALA A 127 3.55 -25.11 -33.52
C ALA A 127 3.91 -26.32 -32.63
N GLU A 128 4.73 -27.23 -33.14
CA GLU A 128 5.24 -28.40 -32.42
C GLU A 128 6.19 -27.99 -31.29
N GLU A 129 7.12 -27.07 -31.55
CA GLU A 129 8.01 -26.51 -30.53
C GLU A 129 7.23 -25.76 -29.45
N ILE A 130 6.23 -24.97 -29.85
CA ILE A 130 5.37 -24.23 -28.91
C ILE A 130 4.57 -25.21 -28.02
N ASN A 131 3.97 -26.25 -28.62
CA ASN A 131 3.20 -27.23 -27.87
C ASN A 131 4.07 -28.03 -26.89
N ALA A 132 5.31 -28.36 -27.26
CA ALA A 132 6.25 -29.06 -26.39
C ALA A 132 6.57 -28.29 -25.09
N PHE A 133 6.58 -26.96 -25.12
CA PHE A 133 6.75 -26.14 -23.91
C PHE A 133 5.54 -26.17 -22.97
N VAL A 134 4.35 -26.50 -23.47
CA VAL A 134 3.08 -26.28 -22.76
C VAL A 134 2.52 -27.59 -22.21
N THR A 135 2.66 -28.70 -22.94
CA THR A 135 2.05 -29.99 -22.57
C THR A 135 2.67 -30.66 -21.33
N GLU A 136 3.87 -30.24 -20.92
CA GLU A 136 4.56 -30.82 -19.76
C GLU A 136 4.42 -30.01 -18.47
N ILE A 137 3.67 -28.89 -18.49
CA ILE A 137 3.62 -27.97 -17.34
C ILE A 137 2.31 -28.16 -16.57
N PRO A 138 2.34 -28.88 -15.43
CA PRO A 138 1.15 -29.01 -14.60
C PRO A 138 0.83 -27.66 -13.96
N VAL A 139 -0.36 -27.14 -14.23
CA VAL A 139 -0.90 -25.99 -13.48
C VAL A 139 -1.75 -26.53 -12.36
N GLU A 140 -1.22 -26.60 -11.15
CA GLU A 140 -1.98 -27.06 -9.99
C GLU A 140 -2.70 -25.90 -9.31
N VAL A 141 -4.03 -26.00 -9.18
CA VAL A 141 -4.83 -25.03 -8.42
C VAL A 141 -5.73 -25.75 -7.45
N ALA A 142 -5.54 -25.47 -6.16
CA ALA A 142 -6.28 -26.09 -5.06
C ALA A 142 -6.25 -27.63 -5.06
N GLY A 143 -5.10 -28.24 -5.41
CA GLY A 143 -4.94 -29.70 -5.44
C GLY A 143 -5.41 -30.36 -6.74
N GLN A 144 -5.81 -29.58 -7.74
CA GLN A 144 -6.26 -30.08 -9.03
C GLN A 144 -5.30 -29.63 -10.13
N VAL A 145 -4.79 -30.60 -10.90
CA VAL A 145 -3.98 -30.33 -12.08
C VAL A 145 -4.90 -29.91 -13.21
N VAL A 146 -4.63 -28.74 -13.78
CA VAL A 146 -5.32 -28.23 -14.94
C VAL A 146 -4.53 -28.62 -16.18
N GLU A 147 -5.12 -29.53 -16.96
CA GLU A 147 -4.59 -29.97 -18.25
C GLU A 147 -4.66 -28.82 -19.27
N LEU A 148 -3.51 -28.49 -19.85
CA LEU A 148 -3.41 -27.51 -20.94
C LEU A 148 -3.54 -28.17 -22.32
N SER A 149 -3.59 -29.51 -22.36
CA SER A 149 -3.69 -30.30 -23.58
C SER A 149 -5.02 -30.06 -24.30
N GLY A 150 -4.96 -29.74 -25.60
CA GLY A 150 -6.14 -29.44 -26.43
C GLY A 150 -6.69 -28.02 -26.32
N LEU A 151 -6.10 -27.14 -25.51
CA LEU A 151 -6.45 -25.71 -25.49
C LEU A 151 -5.95 -25.01 -26.77
N LYS A 152 -6.76 -24.09 -27.28
CA LYS A 152 -6.35 -23.23 -28.39
C LYS A 152 -5.43 -22.13 -27.86
N ALA A 153 -4.23 -22.06 -28.45
CA ALA A 153 -3.31 -20.96 -28.24
C ALA A 153 -3.98 -19.62 -28.60
N GLN A 154 -3.74 -18.62 -27.78
CA GLN A 154 -4.05 -17.22 -28.07
C GLN A 154 -2.73 -16.51 -28.31
N ASP A 155 -2.53 -16.05 -29.54
CA ASP A 155 -1.35 -15.27 -29.92
C ASP A 155 -1.43 -13.89 -29.26
N HIS A 156 -0.37 -13.52 -28.53
CA HIS A 156 -0.14 -12.16 -28.09
C HIS A 156 1.10 -11.62 -28.81
N GLU A 157 0.88 -10.87 -29.89
CA GLU A 157 1.98 -10.37 -30.73
C GLU A 157 2.50 -8.98 -30.32
N ASP A 158 1.79 -8.25 -29.45
CA ASP A 158 2.09 -6.85 -29.21
C ASP A 158 3.02 -6.62 -28.00
N LEU A 159 4.22 -7.20 -28.06
CA LEU A 159 5.29 -6.82 -27.13
C LEU A 159 5.57 -5.32 -27.26
N TYR A 160 5.73 -4.64 -26.13
CA TYR A 160 6.06 -3.21 -26.08
C TYR A 160 5.03 -2.29 -26.76
N SER A 161 3.78 -2.73 -26.86
CA SER A 161 2.67 -1.92 -27.37
C SER A 161 2.41 -0.68 -26.50
N TRP A 162 1.64 0.28 -27.03
CA TRP A 162 1.23 1.44 -26.25
C TRP A 162 0.31 1.06 -25.08
N GLU A 163 -0.54 0.05 -25.27
CA GLU A 163 -1.41 -0.45 -24.21
C GLU A 163 -0.58 -1.05 -23.06
N LYS A 164 0.44 -1.86 -23.39
CA LYS A 164 1.37 -2.43 -22.40
C LYS A 164 2.13 -1.34 -21.65
N GLU A 165 2.63 -0.32 -22.34
CA GLU A 165 3.27 0.83 -21.69
C GLU A 165 2.31 1.53 -20.71
N GLN A 166 1.05 1.73 -21.11
CA GLN A 166 0.06 2.37 -20.24
C GLN A 166 -0.28 1.49 -19.02
N GLN A 167 -0.37 0.17 -19.18
CA GLN A 167 -0.59 -0.77 -18.07
C GLN A 167 0.55 -0.68 -17.03
N GLU A 168 1.81 -0.58 -17.49
CA GLU A 168 2.97 -0.42 -16.61
C GLU A 168 3.00 0.93 -15.90
N LYS A 169 2.59 2.02 -16.56
CA LYS A 169 2.42 3.33 -15.91
C LYS A 169 1.29 3.34 -14.90
N ASP A 170 0.16 2.72 -15.22
CA ASP A 170 -0.99 2.61 -14.33
C ASP A 170 -0.65 1.79 -13.07
N PHE A 171 0.25 0.80 -13.18
CA PHE A 171 0.78 0.10 -12.02
C PHE A 171 1.51 1.04 -11.05
N VAL A 172 2.41 1.90 -11.57
CA VAL A 172 3.14 2.89 -10.75
C VAL A 172 2.16 3.86 -10.08
N ILE A 173 1.14 4.33 -10.81
CA ILE A 173 0.10 5.22 -10.28
C ILE A 173 -0.67 4.55 -9.14
N LYS A 174 -1.15 3.32 -9.35
CA LYS A 174 -1.92 2.57 -8.34
C LYS A 174 -1.08 2.32 -7.09
N GLN A 175 0.15 1.85 -7.24
CA GLN A 175 1.03 1.62 -6.10
C GLN A 175 1.32 2.92 -5.33
N THR A 176 1.55 4.03 -6.04
CA THR A 176 1.74 5.35 -5.43
C THR A 176 0.50 5.76 -4.62
N GLN A 177 -0.71 5.56 -5.17
CA GLN A 177 -1.95 5.86 -4.45
C GLN A 177 -2.11 5.01 -3.19
N SER A 178 -1.85 3.70 -3.26
CA SER A 178 -1.90 2.81 -2.10
C SER A 178 -0.88 3.22 -1.03
N GLN A 179 0.33 3.63 -1.42
CA GLN A 179 1.36 4.14 -0.48
C GLN A 179 1.00 5.49 0.14
N MET A 180 0.36 6.39 -0.61
CA MET A 180 -0.18 7.64 -0.04
C MET A 180 -1.28 7.34 0.99
N ASN A 181 -2.14 6.38 0.70
CA ASN A 181 -3.18 5.92 1.63
C ASN A 181 -2.54 5.34 2.91
N GLU A 182 -1.49 4.53 2.81
CA GLU A 182 -0.75 4.04 3.99
C GLU A 182 -0.15 5.17 4.84
N LEU A 183 0.36 6.24 4.23
CA LEU A 183 0.87 7.41 4.95
C LEU A 183 -0.24 8.11 5.74
N ASP A 184 -1.45 8.18 5.18
CA ASP A 184 -2.62 8.72 5.89
C ASP A 184 -3.05 7.81 7.05
N VAL A 185 -3.09 6.49 6.82
CA VAL A 185 -3.39 5.51 7.88
C VAL A 185 -2.38 5.61 9.03
N GLN A 186 -1.08 5.71 8.72
CA GLN A 186 -0.04 5.85 9.73
C GLN A 186 -0.16 7.15 10.52
N ALA A 187 -0.40 8.28 9.84
CA ALA A 187 -0.62 9.58 10.47
C ALA A 187 -1.80 9.53 11.47
N GLU A 188 -2.91 8.94 11.05
CA GLU A 188 -4.10 8.81 11.88
C GLU A 188 -3.87 7.94 13.12
N ARG A 189 -3.15 6.83 12.96
CA ARG A 189 -2.80 5.95 14.08
C ARG A 189 -1.92 6.65 15.10
N LEU A 190 -0.92 7.42 14.65
CA LEU A 190 -0.06 8.19 15.56
C LEU A 190 -0.87 9.17 16.39
N ILE A 191 -1.83 9.86 15.78
CA ILE A 191 -2.73 10.79 16.46
C ILE A 191 -3.61 10.05 17.48
N GLN A 192 -4.15 8.90 17.10
CA GLN A 192 -5.02 8.10 17.98
C GLN A 192 -4.27 7.45 19.15
N SER A 193 -2.96 7.23 19.01
CA SER A 193 -2.12 6.65 20.06
C SER A 193 -1.70 7.64 21.15
N ASP A 194 -2.08 8.92 21.04
CA ASP A 194 -1.85 9.97 22.04
C ASP A 194 -0.39 10.04 22.51
N THR A 195 0.55 10.00 21.56
CA THR A 195 2.00 10.00 21.81
C THR A 195 2.53 11.32 22.38
N GLY A 196 1.69 12.36 22.45
CA GLY A 196 2.11 13.74 22.76
C GLY A 196 2.74 14.48 21.58
N ILE A 197 2.88 13.85 20.42
CA ILE A 197 3.35 14.52 19.19
C ILE A 197 2.23 15.44 18.66
N PRO A 198 2.52 16.71 18.32
CA PRO A 198 1.51 17.61 17.76
C PRO A 198 0.88 17.06 16.47
N GLU A 199 -0.46 17.09 16.37
CA GLU A 199 -1.18 16.64 15.17
C GLU A 199 -0.72 17.39 13.91
N SER A 200 -0.43 18.70 14.05
CA SER A 200 0.07 19.54 12.95
C SER A 200 1.40 19.03 12.39
N PHE A 201 2.31 18.57 13.25
CA PHE A 201 3.58 17.98 12.83
C PHE A 201 3.35 16.66 12.10
N ILE A 202 2.48 15.78 12.62
CA ILE A 202 2.16 14.48 12.00
C ILE A 202 1.57 14.69 10.60
N TYR A 203 0.61 15.62 10.45
CA TYR A 203 0.01 15.92 9.16
C TYR A 203 0.98 16.57 8.18
N GLN A 204 1.80 17.52 8.63
CA GLN A 204 2.81 18.14 7.78
C GLN A 204 3.83 17.11 7.30
N ARG A 205 4.25 16.20 8.17
CA ARG A 205 5.14 15.09 7.80
C ARG A 205 4.51 14.20 6.73
N ALA A 206 3.27 13.73 6.95
CA ALA A 206 2.57 12.88 6.00
C ALA A 206 2.37 13.57 4.63
N HIS A 207 2.03 14.86 4.63
CA HIS A 207 1.94 15.69 3.42
C HIS A 207 3.28 15.77 2.68
N ASN A 208 4.37 16.12 3.35
CA ASN A 208 5.70 16.21 2.74
C ASN A 208 6.14 14.87 2.13
N LYS A 209 5.86 13.75 2.82
CA LYS A 209 6.17 12.40 2.31
C LYS A 209 5.33 12.04 1.08
N LYS A 210 4.05 12.43 1.04
CA LYS A 210 3.19 12.26 -0.14
C LYS A 210 3.70 13.07 -1.33
N LEU A 211 4.14 14.31 -1.12
CA LEU A 211 4.76 15.12 -2.19
C LEU A 211 6.05 14.48 -2.73
N ALA A 212 6.93 14.00 -1.85
CA ALA A 212 8.14 13.30 -2.25
C ALA A 212 7.83 12.01 -3.04
N LEU A 213 6.78 11.28 -2.63
CA LEU A 213 6.33 10.08 -3.32
C LEU A 213 5.78 10.38 -4.72
N LEU A 214 5.01 11.46 -4.88
CA LEU A 214 4.53 11.92 -6.18
C LEU A 214 5.68 12.31 -7.11
N ALA A 215 6.71 12.99 -6.60
CA ALA A 215 7.91 13.31 -7.37
C ALA A 215 8.63 12.04 -7.86
N LYS A 216 8.86 11.06 -6.95
CA LYS A 216 9.43 9.75 -7.32
C LYS A 216 8.56 9.01 -8.35
N ALA A 217 7.23 9.07 -8.21
CA ALA A 217 6.33 8.43 -9.15
C ALA A 217 6.43 9.02 -10.58
N GLN A 218 6.62 10.34 -10.70
CA GLN A 218 6.84 10.99 -12.00
C GLN A 218 8.14 10.49 -12.66
N GLU A 219 9.22 10.36 -11.89
CA GLU A 219 10.49 9.79 -12.38
C GLU A 219 10.32 8.34 -12.83
N ARG A 220 9.62 7.52 -12.03
CA ARG A 220 9.33 6.11 -12.35
C ARG A 220 8.50 5.97 -13.62
N ILE A 221 7.46 6.79 -13.79
CA ILE A 221 6.63 6.81 -15.00
C ILE A 221 7.45 7.20 -16.24
N ALA A 222 8.33 8.19 -16.11
CA ALA A 222 9.24 8.59 -17.19
C ALA A 222 10.24 7.48 -17.53
N ALA A 223 10.78 6.78 -16.52
CA ALA A 223 11.65 5.64 -16.71
C ALA A 223 10.96 4.48 -17.44
N GLN A 224 9.68 4.21 -17.14
CA GLN A 224 8.89 3.22 -17.88
C GLN A 224 8.71 3.62 -19.35
N ALA A 225 8.37 4.88 -19.64
CA ALA A 225 8.26 5.35 -21.01
C ALA A 225 9.58 5.17 -21.78
N LYS A 226 10.71 5.56 -21.17
CA LYS A 226 12.04 5.39 -21.75
C LYS A 226 12.38 3.91 -21.98
N LEU A 227 12.08 3.03 -21.02
CA LEU A 227 12.30 1.60 -21.16
C LEU A 227 11.55 1.03 -22.37
N PHE A 228 10.27 1.38 -22.53
CA PHE A 228 9.47 0.92 -23.67
C PHE A 228 10.00 1.46 -25.00
N ASP A 229 10.43 2.72 -25.06
CA ASP A 229 11.04 3.29 -26.26
C ASP A 229 12.36 2.60 -26.63
N ASP A 230 13.24 2.36 -25.65
CA ASP A 230 14.50 1.64 -25.82
C ASP A 230 14.25 0.21 -26.34
N MET A 231 13.22 -0.47 -25.80
CA MET A 231 12.85 -1.83 -26.24
C MET A 231 12.20 -1.85 -27.63
N ARG A 232 11.38 -0.86 -27.99
CA ARG A 232 10.83 -0.72 -29.35
C ARG A 232 11.94 -0.53 -30.38
N VAL A 233 12.91 0.34 -30.09
CA VAL A 233 14.08 0.55 -30.95
C VAL A 233 14.87 -0.75 -31.10
N LYS A 234 15.16 -1.43 -29.98
CA LYS A 234 15.89 -2.70 -29.97
C LYS A 234 15.22 -3.80 -30.80
N HIS A 235 13.89 -3.85 -30.81
CA HIS A 235 13.12 -4.86 -31.54
C HIS A 235 12.60 -4.38 -32.91
N GLY A 236 12.96 -3.17 -33.35
CA GLY A 236 12.50 -2.62 -34.63
C GLY A 236 10.99 -2.37 -34.71
N ILE A 237 10.32 -2.20 -33.57
CA ILE A 237 8.86 -2.04 -33.47
C ILE A 237 8.52 -0.57 -33.72
N LYS A 238 7.70 -0.32 -34.75
CA LYS A 238 7.11 1.00 -35.00
C LYS A 238 5.76 1.07 -34.30
N VAL A 239 5.66 1.89 -33.26
CA VAL A 239 4.39 2.16 -32.59
C VAL A 239 3.93 3.57 -32.97
N GLU A 240 2.76 3.68 -33.60
CA GLU A 240 2.10 4.97 -33.77
C GLU A 240 1.58 5.41 -32.40
N ARG A 241 2.18 6.48 -31.84
CA ARG A 241 1.67 7.08 -30.61
C ARG A 241 0.25 7.60 -30.92
N PRO A 242 -0.80 7.12 -30.23
CA PRO A 242 -2.14 7.67 -30.45
C PRO A 242 -2.10 9.19 -30.23
N GLU A 243 -2.77 9.94 -31.11
CA GLU A 243 -2.87 11.39 -30.99
C GLU A 243 -3.29 11.75 -29.56
N PHE A 244 -2.54 12.68 -28.97
CA PHE A 244 -2.66 13.06 -27.57
C PHE A 244 -4.03 13.70 -27.34
N ILE A 245 -5.05 12.93 -26.93
CA ILE A 245 -6.26 13.51 -26.34
C ILE A 245 -5.83 14.00 -24.95
N ALA A 246 -5.52 15.29 -24.87
CA ALA A 246 -4.96 16.00 -23.73
C ALA A 246 -5.92 16.11 -22.53
N GLU A 247 -6.59 15.04 -22.11
CA GLU A 247 -7.65 15.11 -21.10
C GLU A 247 -7.44 14.28 -19.83
N LYS A 248 -6.28 13.64 -19.63
CA LYS A 248 -6.04 12.85 -18.40
C LYS A 248 -4.73 13.09 -17.63
N LEU A 249 -4.09 14.25 -17.78
CA LEU A 249 -3.05 14.71 -16.85
C LEU A 249 -3.55 15.70 -15.78
N GLN A 250 -4.86 15.93 -15.67
CA GLN A 250 -5.45 16.72 -14.58
C GLN A 250 -5.79 15.92 -13.31
N GLN A 251 -5.62 14.60 -13.29
CA GLN A 251 -5.97 13.79 -12.12
C GLN A 251 -4.84 13.63 -11.09
N VAL A 252 -3.60 14.02 -11.42
CA VAL A 252 -2.49 14.03 -10.46
C VAL A 252 -2.36 15.39 -9.75
N THR A 253 -2.93 16.46 -10.30
CA THR A 253 -2.89 17.82 -9.73
C THR A 253 -4.19 18.24 -9.01
N LYS A 254 -5.22 17.40 -8.98
CA LYS A 254 -6.51 17.70 -8.28
C LYS A 254 -6.64 17.10 -6.89
N VAL A 255 -5.55 16.54 -6.33
CA VAL A 255 -5.48 16.04 -4.94
C VAL A 255 -4.45 16.85 -4.16
N GLU A 256 -4.52 18.19 -4.20
CA GLU A 256 -4.00 19.11 -3.17
C GLU A 256 -4.16 20.57 -3.60
N THR A 257 -5.38 21.07 -3.54
CA THR A 257 -5.61 22.50 -3.26
C THR A 257 -6.93 22.63 -2.51
N ALA A 258 -6.86 22.42 -1.20
CA ALA A 258 -7.86 22.94 -0.26
C ALA A 258 -7.10 23.51 0.95
N PRO A 259 -7.56 24.63 1.52
CA PRO A 259 -6.71 25.62 2.14
C PRO A 259 -6.13 25.16 3.47
N VAL A 260 -4.83 25.39 3.62
CA VAL A 260 -4.15 25.45 4.93
C VAL A 260 -4.84 26.53 5.75
N GLN A 261 -5.42 26.16 6.91
CA GLN A 261 -5.78 27.16 7.92
C GLN A 261 -4.50 27.84 8.40
N GLU A 262 -4.50 29.17 8.34
CA GLU A 262 -3.42 30.03 8.80
C GLU A 262 -3.04 29.73 10.26
N VAL A 263 -1.74 29.55 10.50
CA VAL A 263 -1.10 29.62 11.82
C VAL A 263 0.05 30.64 11.70
N PRO A 264 0.34 31.47 12.72
CA PRO A 264 0.81 32.84 12.53
C PRO A 264 2.20 32.96 11.92
N LYS A 265 2.36 34.02 11.12
CA LYS A 265 3.62 34.47 10.51
C LYS A 265 4.69 34.73 11.57
N VAL A 266 5.81 34.00 11.46
CA VAL A 266 7.14 34.55 11.75
C VAL A 266 7.97 34.39 10.49
N ALA A 267 8.57 35.49 10.09
CA ALA A 267 9.13 35.71 8.76
C ALA A 267 10.49 35.03 8.58
N GLU A 268 10.70 34.42 7.42
CA GLU A 268 12.00 34.50 6.77
C GLU A 268 11.86 34.47 5.24
N LYS A 269 12.53 35.43 4.61
CA LYS A 269 12.52 35.72 3.18
C LYS A 269 13.35 34.68 2.42
N VAL A 270 12.79 34.09 1.37
CA VAL A 270 13.58 33.71 0.19
C VAL A 270 12.78 34.02 -1.08
N THR A 271 13.45 34.73 -1.97
CA THR A 271 12.95 35.34 -3.20
C THR A 271 12.64 34.35 -4.30
N ASP A 272 11.49 34.59 -4.92
CA ASP A 272 10.97 34.04 -6.17
C ASP A 272 11.89 34.30 -7.37
N LYS A 273 12.32 33.22 -8.06
CA LYS A 273 12.77 33.22 -9.47
C LYS A 273 12.61 31.82 -10.07
N THR A 274 11.39 31.41 -10.40
CA THR A 274 11.16 30.40 -11.44
C THR A 274 11.13 31.05 -12.81
N ALA A 275 12.21 30.91 -13.57
CA ALA A 275 12.26 31.22 -14.99
C ALA A 275 12.74 29.99 -15.78
N LYS A 276 11.83 29.47 -16.61
CA LYS A 276 12.02 28.74 -17.88
C LYS A 276 13.45 28.27 -18.19
N LEU A 277 13.66 26.95 -18.16
CA LEU A 277 14.68 26.31 -18.99
C LEU A 277 14.13 24.99 -19.57
N ARG A 278 13.80 25.03 -20.87
CA ARG A 278 13.80 23.84 -21.74
C ARG A 278 15.27 23.44 -21.96
N PRO A 279 15.67 22.18 -21.83
CA PRO A 279 16.96 21.76 -22.35
C PRO A 279 16.88 21.68 -23.88
N LYS A 280 17.82 22.38 -24.51
CA LYS A 280 18.13 22.31 -25.94
C LYS A 280 18.95 21.03 -26.15
N ALA A 281 18.62 20.25 -27.17
CA ALA A 281 19.39 19.08 -27.56
C ALA A 281 20.79 19.49 -27.98
N GLU A 282 21.81 18.84 -27.41
CA GLU A 282 23.16 18.82 -27.96
C GLU A 282 23.48 17.39 -28.39
N GLU A 283 23.64 17.25 -29.70
CA GLU A 283 24.18 16.07 -30.36
C GLU A 283 25.65 15.88 -29.96
N THR A 284 25.99 14.71 -29.43
CA THR A 284 27.36 14.20 -29.50
C THR A 284 27.32 12.74 -29.97
N LYS A 285 27.90 12.51 -31.15
CA LYS A 285 28.05 11.21 -31.82
C LYS A 285 29.33 10.49 -31.36
N SER A 286 29.32 9.18 -31.64
CA SER A 286 30.39 8.17 -31.67
C SER A 286 30.65 7.44 -30.33
N VAL A 287 30.06 6.26 -30.09
CA VAL A 287 30.22 4.90 -30.69
C VAL A 287 31.43 4.14 -30.14
N VAL A 288 31.16 3.13 -29.30
CA VAL A 288 31.74 1.80 -29.45
C VAL A 288 30.58 0.81 -29.43
N GLU A 289 30.19 0.40 -30.63
CA GLU A 289 29.17 -0.61 -30.90
C GLU A 289 29.83 -1.98 -30.81
N VAL A 290 29.59 -2.71 -29.71
CA VAL A 290 29.80 -4.15 -29.70
C VAL A 290 28.55 -4.74 -30.35
N ALA A 291 28.69 -5.15 -31.61
CA ALA A 291 27.63 -5.79 -32.38
C ALA A 291 27.11 -7.03 -31.63
N SER A 292 25.96 -6.91 -30.97
CA SER A 292 25.16 -8.06 -30.59
C SER A 292 24.39 -8.50 -31.83
N ALA A 293 24.49 -9.78 -32.19
CA ALA A 293 23.73 -10.41 -33.26
C ALA A 293 22.23 -10.02 -33.21
N PRO A 294 21.53 -9.92 -34.36
CA PRO A 294 20.11 -9.58 -34.40
C PRO A 294 19.34 -10.55 -33.50
N ILE A 295 18.74 -10.00 -32.44
CA ILE A 295 17.87 -10.76 -31.55
C ILE A 295 16.61 -11.06 -32.35
N GLN A 296 16.36 -12.35 -32.60
CA GLN A 296 15.13 -12.76 -33.27
C GLN A 296 13.93 -12.19 -32.50
N PRO A 297 12.93 -11.61 -33.20
CA PRO A 297 11.76 -11.07 -32.52
C PRO A 297 11.10 -12.20 -31.73
N LYS A 298 10.75 -11.92 -30.48
CA LYS A 298 10.04 -12.88 -29.63
C LYS A 298 8.54 -12.62 -29.72
N LYS A 299 7.74 -13.65 -29.47
CA LYS A 299 6.29 -13.55 -29.28
C LYS A 299 5.87 -14.29 -28.01
N VAL A 300 4.75 -13.87 -27.44
CA VAL A 300 4.16 -14.55 -26.28
C VAL A 300 2.94 -15.32 -26.74
N ILE A 301 2.93 -16.62 -26.45
CA ILE A 301 1.78 -17.49 -26.70
C ILE A 301 1.12 -17.79 -25.37
N SER A 302 -0.19 -17.59 -25.27
CA SER A 302 -0.92 -17.81 -24.01
C SER A 302 -2.02 -18.83 -24.13
N TYR A 303 -2.18 -19.62 -23.08
CA TYR A 303 -3.19 -20.65 -22.91
C TYR A 303 -4.00 -20.30 -21.68
N LYS A 304 -5.28 -19.95 -21.89
CA LYS A 304 -6.18 -19.57 -20.82
C LYS A 304 -7.15 -20.70 -20.52
N VAL A 305 -7.29 -21.03 -19.25
CA VAL A 305 -8.16 -22.08 -18.76
C VAL A 305 -8.99 -21.60 -17.57
N LYS A 306 -10.22 -22.08 -17.48
CA LYS A 306 -11.05 -21.84 -16.30
C LYS A 306 -10.61 -22.77 -15.19
N LEU A 307 -10.49 -22.24 -13.99
CA LEU A 307 -10.27 -23.07 -12.82
C LEU A 307 -11.51 -23.93 -12.55
N PRO A 308 -11.33 -25.07 -11.84
CA PRO A 308 -12.43 -25.96 -11.48
C PRO A 308 -13.62 -25.21 -10.87
N GLU A 309 -14.83 -25.64 -11.24
CA GLU A 309 -16.04 -25.14 -10.60
C GLU A 309 -15.96 -25.39 -9.09
N ASN A 310 -16.32 -24.39 -8.28
CA ASN A 310 -16.19 -24.38 -6.81
C ASN A 310 -14.77 -24.19 -6.24
N SER A 311 -13.74 -23.85 -7.04
CA SER A 311 -12.39 -23.61 -6.49
C SER A 311 -12.39 -22.56 -5.35
N LEU A 312 -13.15 -21.47 -5.51
CA LEU A 312 -13.31 -20.43 -4.51
C LEU A 312 -13.99 -20.97 -3.24
N LYS A 313 -15.09 -21.72 -3.40
CA LYS A 313 -15.82 -22.33 -2.28
C LYS A 313 -14.93 -23.30 -1.51
N ALA A 314 -14.11 -24.09 -2.21
CA ALA A 314 -13.16 -25.00 -1.59
C ALA A 314 -12.09 -24.25 -0.79
N ARG A 315 -11.53 -23.15 -1.32
CA ARG A 315 -10.59 -22.30 -0.57
C ARG A 315 -11.25 -21.64 0.64
N ALA A 316 -12.42 -21.05 0.46
CA ALA A 316 -13.21 -20.41 1.53
C ALA A 316 -13.51 -21.40 2.66
N GLY A 317 -13.93 -22.63 2.32
CA GLY A 317 -14.27 -23.68 3.28
C GLY A 317 -13.12 -24.07 4.21
N LYS A 318 -11.85 -23.86 3.82
CA LYS A 318 -10.68 -24.08 4.69
C LYS A 318 -10.64 -23.12 5.89
N TYR A 319 -11.27 -21.95 5.77
CA TYR A 319 -11.18 -20.88 6.75
C TYR A 319 -12.51 -20.55 7.42
N SER A 320 -13.63 -21.14 7.01
CA SER A 320 -14.94 -20.91 7.63
C SER A 320 -14.95 -21.19 9.13
N ALA A 321 -14.35 -22.31 9.57
CA ALA A 321 -14.27 -22.64 11.00
C ALA A 321 -13.38 -21.66 11.79
N LEU A 322 -12.32 -21.15 11.17
CA LEU A 322 -11.46 -20.13 11.77
C LEU A 322 -12.21 -18.78 11.88
N ALA A 323 -12.92 -18.36 10.82
CA ALA A 323 -13.75 -17.16 10.84
C ALA A 323 -14.85 -17.24 11.91
N GLU A 324 -15.52 -18.38 12.06
CA GLU A 324 -16.52 -18.62 13.12
C GLU A 324 -15.92 -18.53 14.52
N LYS A 325 -14.71 -19.06 14.71
CA LYS A 325 -13.99 -18.98 15.99
C LYS A 325 -13.67 -17.52 16.33
N GLU A 326 -13.05 -16.80 15.40
CA GLU A 326 -12.66 -15.41 15.62
C GLU A 326 -13.88 -14.49 15.71
N SER A 327 -14.97 -14.80 14.99
CA SER A 327 -16.26 -14.12 15.10
C SER A 327 -16.81 -14.14 16.52
N LYS A 328 -16.82 -15.31 17.16
CA LYS A 328 -17.27 -15.45 18.55
C LYS A 328 -16.34 -14.76 19.54
N HIS A 329 -15.04 -14.73 19.25
CA HIS A 329 -14.07 -14.12 20.15
C HIS A 329 -14.13 -12.59 20.15
N TRP A 330 -14.30 -11.99 18.96
CA TRP A 330 -14.25 -10.54 18.75
C TRP A 330 -15.62 -9.89 18.54
N GLU A 331 -16.71 -10.66 18.57
CA GLU A 331 -18.07 -10.21 18.30
C GLU A 331 -18.22 -9.52 16.92
N ILE A 332 -17.46 -10.00 15.93
CA ILE A 332 -17.52 -9.56 14.53
C ILE A 332 -18.22 -10.63 13.70
N ASP A 333 -19.18 -10.27 12.84
CA ASP A 333 -19.91 -11.22 12.00
C ASP A 333 -18.94 -12.07 11.14
N ALA A 334 -19.06 -13.40 11.22
CA ALA A 334 -18.25 -14.33 10.43
C ALA A 334 -18.37 -14.08 8.91
N ALA A 335 -19.55 -13.65 8.44
CA ALA A 335 -19.77 -13.27 7.05
C ALA A 335 -18.93 -12.06 6.63
N LEU A 336 -18.73 -11.09 7.54
CA LEU A 336 -17.84 -9.95 7.30
C LEU A 336 -16.38 -10.41 7.24
N ILE A 337 -15.93 -11.24 8.18
CA ILE A 337 -14.55 -11.77 8.21
C ILE A 337 -14.25 -12.52 6.90
N MET A 338 -15.18 -13.38 6.46
CA MET A 338 -15.08 -14.11 5.20
C MET A 338 -15.11 -13.18 3.97
N ALA A 339 -15.96 -12.15 3.96
CA ALA A 339 -16.04 -11.17 2.89
C ALA A 339 -14.75 -10.34 2.75
N ILE A 340 -14.12 -9.97 3.88
CA ILE A 340 -12.82 -9.30 3.92
C ILE A 340 -11.73 -10.25 3.40
N MET A 341 -11.60 -11.48 3.93
CA MET A 341 -10.61 -12.45 3.42
C MET A 341 -10.75 -12.71 1.91
N HIS A 342 -11.99 -12.81 1.43
CA HIS A 342 -12.27 -12.94 0.00
C HIS A 342 -11.77 -11.71 -0.77
N SER A 343 -12.05 -10.50 -0.26
CA SER A 343 -11.71 -9.21 -0.87
C SER A 343 -10.23 -8.88 -0.86
N GLU A 344 -9.54 -9.33 0.16
CA GLU A 344 -8.13 -9.07 0.36
C GLU A 344 -7.26 -10.06 -0.41
N SER A 345 -7.53 -11.36 -0.33
CA SER A 345 -6.60 -12.38 -0.83
C SER A 345 -7.22 -13.46 -1.70
N ALA A 346 -8.54 -13.44 -1.90
CA ALA A 346 -9.28 -14.58 -2.45
C ALA A 346 -8.95 -15.90 -1.70
N PHE A 347 -8.76 -15.80 -0.37
CA PHE A 347 -8.39 -16.87 0.56
C PHE A 347 -6.99 -17.48 0.33
N ARG A 348 -6.04 -16.66 -0.12
CA ARG A 348 -4.63 -17.04 -0.26
C ARG A 348 -3.84 -16.69 1.00
N PRO A 349 -3.29 -17.68 1.72
CA PRO A 349 -2.51 -17.42 2.93
C PRO A 349 -1.11 -16.86 2.63
N ASP A 350 -0.61 -17.06 1.42
CA ASP A 350 0.67 -16.57 0.89
C ASP A 350 0.55 -15.22 0.17
N ALA A 351 -0.64 -14.60 0.18
CA ALA A 351 -0.90 -13.36 -0.55
C ALA A 351 0.02 -12.22 -0.12
N LYS A 352 0.52 -11.48 -1.11
CA LYS A 352 1.44 -10.35 -0.96
C LYS A 352 1.04 -9.25 -1.93
N SER A 353 0.85 -8.04 -1.42
CA SER A 353 0.43 -6.88 -2.21
C SER A 353 1.60 -6.20 -2.95
N HIS A 354 1.31 -5.33 -3.92
CA HIS A 354 2.28 -4.37 -4.47
C HIS A 354 2.68 -3.28 -3.45
N VAL A 355 1.94 -3.18 -2.35
CA VAL A 355 2.35 -2.52 -1.10
C VAL A 355 2.60 -3.58 -0.02
N PRO A 356 3.29 -3.29 1.10
CA PRO A 356 3.66 -4.32 2.08
C PRO A 356 2.48 -4.77 2.98
N ALA A 357 1.48 -5.41 2.38
CA ALA A 357 0.36 -6.08 3.05
C ALA A 357 0.42 -7.61 2.81
N PHE A 358 0.06 -8.39 3.83
CA PHE A 358 0.37 -9.83 3.87
C PHE A 358 -0.79 -10.71 4.34
N GLY A 359 -0.88 -11.90 3.74
CA GLY A 359 -1.75 -13.00 4.16
C GLY A 359 -3.24 -12.80 3.84
N LEU A 360 -4.07 -13.60 4.50
CA LEU A 360 -5.50 -13.75 4.18
C LEU A 360 -6.30 -12.44 4.22
N MET A 361 -6.04 -11.61 5.23
CA MET A 361 -6.71 -10.34 5.48
C MET A 361 -5.83 -9.13 5.17
N GLN A 362 -4.72 -9.34 4.43
CA GLN A 362 -3.79 -8.29 3.97
C GLN A 362 -3.39 -7.30 5.08
N VAL A 363 -2.85 -7.85 6.18
CA VAL A 363 -2.42 -7.05 7.32
C VAL A 363 -1.10 -6.36 6.97
N VAL A 364 -1.04 -5.04 7.20
CA VAL A 364 0.19 -4.25 7.09
C VAL A 364 0.91 -4.25 8.45
N PRO A 365 2.20 -4.65 8.52
CA PRO A 365 2.93 -4.84 9.78
C PRO A 365 2.91 -3.64 10.72
N THR A 366 3.10 -2.43 10.18
CA THR A 366 3.25 -1.21 10.99
C THR A 366 1.96 -0.48 11.26
N SER A 367 0.86 -0.83 10.59
CA SER A 367 -0.47 -0.27 10.87
C SER A 367 -1.31 -1.24 11.71
N ALA A 368 -2.19 -2.02 11.08
CA ALA A 368 -3.06 -2.97 11.77
C ALA A 368 -2.27 -3.97 12.63
N GLY A 369 -1.14 -4.49 12.12
CA GLY A 369 -0.27 -5.38 12.88
C GLY A 369 0.27 -4.74 14.17
N HIS A 370 0.76 -3.51 14.09
CA HIS A 370 1.24 -2.78 15.25
C HIS A 370 0.11 -2.43 16.22
N ASP A 371 -1.08 -2.04 15.72
CA ASP A 371 -2.23 -1.72 16.58
C ASP A 371 -2.67 -2.92 17.40
N VAL A 372 -2.80 -4.08 16.76
CA VAL A 372 -3.18 -5.32 17.46
C VAL A 372 -2.07 -5.79 18.39
N ASN A 373 -0.80 -5.73 17.98
CA ASN A 373 0.32 -6.05 18.87
C ASN A 373 0.26 -5.19 20.14
N LYS A 374 0.10 -3.87 19.99
CA LYS A 374 0.08 -2.93 21.12
C LYS A 374 -1.17 -3.12 22.00
N GLN A 375 -2.35 -3.23 21.39
CA GLN A 375 -3.63 -3.18 22.11
C GLN A 375 -4.09 -4.55 22.62
N VAL A 376 -3.71 -5.64 21.96
CA VAL A 376 -4.15 -7.00 22.28
C VAL A 376 -3.03 -7.83 22.90
N ARG A 377 -1.80 -7.71 22.38
CA ARG A 377 -0.67 -8.56 22.79
C ARG A 377 0.31 -7.89 23.73
N ASN A 378 0.11 -6.61 24.04
CA ASN A 378 1.01 -5.80 24.86
C ASN A 378 2.47 -5.79 24.34
N ILE A 379 2.62 -5.73 23.01
CA ILE A 379 3.90 -5.63 22.30
C ILE A 379 3.91 -4.29 21.54
N ASP A 380 4.74 -3.34 21.94
CA ASP A 380 4.87 -2.04 21.26
C ASP A 380 5.86 -2.13 20.09
N ALA A 381 5.57 -3.02 19.13
CA ALA A 381 6.37 -3.24 17.94
C ALA A 381 5.51 -3.75 16.76
N PRO A 382 5.90 -3.46 15.51
CA PRO A 382 5.27 -4.03 14.32
C PRO A 382 5.27 -5.56 14.34
N MET A 383 4.26 -6.19 13.72
CA MET A 383 4.26 -7.65 13.57
C MET A 383 5.34 -8.11 12.59
N LYS A 384 5.91 -9.29 12.81
CA LYS A 384 6.84 -9.88 11.85
C LYS A 384 6.07 -10.35 10.63
N VAL A 385 6.62 -10.11 9.44
CA VAL A 385 6.02 -10.56 8.17
C VAL A 385 5.77 -12.08 8.15
N SER A 386 6.68 -12.87 8.74
CA SER A 386 6.54 -14.34 8.85
C SER A 386 5.26 -14.76 9.58
N ASP A 387 4.87 -14.00 10.60
CA ASP A 387 3.70 -14.31 11.42
C ASP A 387 2.42 -13.99 10.65
N LEU A 388 2.45 -12.99 9.78
CA LEU A 388 1.30 -12.58 8.95
C LEU A 388 0.99 -13.57 7.83
N TYR A 389 1.89 -14.48 7.48
CA TYR A 389 1.59 -15.61 6.59
C TYR A 389 0.94 -16.80 7.31
N GLN A 390 0.92 -16.81 8.66
CA GLN A 390 0.23 -17.86 9.42
C GLN A 390 -1.27 -17.55 9.47
N PRO A 391 -2.16 -18.40 8.91
CA PRO A 391 -3.59 -18.11 8.81
C PRO A 391 -4.24 -17.74 10.13
N VAL A 392 -3.92 -18.46 11.21
CA VAL A 392 -4.51 -18.23 12.54
C VAL A 392 -4.14 -16.84 13.05
N ILE A 393 -2.85 -16.47 12.99
CA ILE A 393 -2.37 -15.16 13.44
C ILE A 393 -2.96 -14.06 12.56
N ASN A 394 -2.98 -14.27 11.24
CA ASN A 394 -3.45 -13.26 10.28
C ASN A 394 -4.94 -12.95 10.45
N VAL A 395 -5.79 -13.99 10.57
CA VAL A 395 -7.23 -13.82 10.71
C VAL A 395 -7.61 -13.27 12.08
N GLU A 396 -6.94 -13.72 13.16
CA GLU A 396 -7.08 -13.10 14.49
C GLU A 396 -6.72 -11.61 14.42
N THR A 397 -5.60 -11.27 13.77
CA THR A 397 -5.14 -9.88 13.68
C THR A 397 -6.08 -9.00 12.88
N GLY A 398 -6.52 -9.44 11.70
CA GLY A 398 -7.48 -8.69 10.89
C GLY A 398 -8.83 -8.52 11.61
N THR A 399 -9.30 -9.56 12.30
CA THR A 399 -10.56 -9.51 13.06
C THR A 399 -10.46 -8.60 14.29
N ALA A 400 -9.37 -8.67 15.05
CA ALA A 400 -9.08 -7.76 16.15
C ALA A 400 -9.01 -6.31 15.68
N TYR A 401 -8.43 -6.08 14.50
CA TYR A 401 -8.38 -4.74 13.92
C TYR A 401 -9.77 -4.23 13.52
N LEU A 402 -10.63 -5.07 12.96
CA LEU A 402 -12.05 -4.73 12.71
C LEU A 402 -12.77 -4.32 14.00
N ASP A 403 -12.54 -5.03 15.11
CA ASP A 403 -13.08 -4.62 16.40
C ASP A 403 -12.52 -3.26 16.85
N ILE A 404 -11.21 -3.04 16.79
CA ILE A 404 -10.61 -1.73 17.13
C ILE A 404 -11.27 -0.60 16.33
N LEU A 405 -11.48 -0.79 15.02
CA LEU A 405 -12.19 0.19 14.19
C LEU A 405 -13.61 0.42 14.69
N ASN A 406 -14.36 -0.64 14.96
CA ASN A 406 -15.76 -0.61 15.36
C ASN A 406 -15.99 -0.05 16.78
N SER A 407 -15.34 -0.65 17.79
CA SER A 407 -15.56 -0.42 19.21
C SER A 407 -14.79 0.78 19.77
N LYS A 408 -13.69 1.17 19.12
CA LYS A 408 -12.85 2.30 19.57
C LYS A 408 -12.93 3.50 18.65
N TYR A 409 -12.52 3.35 17.38
CA TYR A 409 -12.35 4.51 16.49
C TYR A 409 -13.69 5.07 16.01
N LEU A 410 -14.62 4.21 15.60
CA LEU A 410 -15.89 4.60 14.97
C LEU A 410 -17.09 4.49 15.92
N ARG A 411 -16.87 4.22 17.22
CA ARG A 411 -17.90 4.01 18.25
C ARG A 411 -18.94 5.13 18.41
N LYS A 412 -18.65 6.32 17.89
CA LYS A 412 -19.57 7.48 17.93
C LYS A 412 -20.63 7.43 16.82
N ILE A 413 -20.51 6.51 15.87
CA ILE A 413 -21.51 6.26 14.84
C ILE A 413 -22.57 5.33 15.41
N GLU A 414 -23.79 5.83 15.57
CA GLU A 414 -24.82 5.15 16.37
C GLU A 414 -25.51 4.00 15.60
N ASN A 415 -25.85 4.21 14.34
CA ASN A 415 -26.48 3.17 13.52
C ASN A 415 -25.45 2.09 13.13
N ASP A 416 -25.75 0.84 13.43
CA ASP A 416 -24.85 -0.30 13.22
C ASP A 416 -24.51 -0.55 11.74
N GLU A 417 -25.47 -0.38 10.84
CA GLU A 417 -25.26 -0.55 9.39
C GLU A 417 -24.41 0.60 8.82
N SER A 418 -24.68 1.84 9.22
CA SER A 418 -23.82 2.99 8.88
C SER A 418 -22.39 2.78 9.40
N ARG A 419 -22.26 2.31 10.65
CA ARG A 419 -20.96 2.02 11.26
C ARG A 419 -20.25 0.88 10.52
N LEU A 420 -20.95 -0.16 10.11
CA LEU A 420 -20.42 -1.25 9.29
C LEU A 420 -19.81 -0.73 7.98
N TYR A 421 -20.52 0.14 7.24
CA TYR A 421 -19.97 0.73 6.01
C TYR A 421 -18.71 1.56 6.28
N CYS A 422 -18.70 2.34 7.37
CA CYS A 422 -17.53 3.09 7.79
C CYS A 422 -16.36 2.18 8.23
N VAL A 423 -16.63 1.07 8.92
CA VAL A 423 -15.61 0.09 9.34
C VAL A 423 -14.98 -0.58 8.13
N ILE A 424 -15.79 -1.02 7.15
CA ILE A 424 -15.29 -1.62 5.90
C ILE A 424 -14.38 -0.63 5.16
N ALA A 425 -14.81 0.63 5.03
CA ALA A 425 -13.98 1.66 4.39
C ALA A 425 -12.69 1.91 5.19
N ALA A 426 -12.80 2.08 6.52
CA ALA A 426 -11.68 2.35 7.40
C ALA A 426 -10.65 1.20 7.47
N TYR A 427 -11.08 -0.05 7.24
CA TYR A 427 -10.16 -1.19 7.16
C TYR A 427 -9.15 -1.01 6.02
N ASN A 428 -9.58 -0.48 4.88
CA ASN A 428 -8.71 -0.22 3.73
C ASN A 428 -8.05 1.17 3.74
N THR A 429 -8.72 2.23 4.24
CA THR A 429 -8.20 3.62 4.14
C THR A 429 -7.90 4.34 5.45
N GLY A 430 -8.22 3.73 6.60
CA GLY A 430 -8.15 4.39 7.90
C GLY A 430 -9.40 5.21 8.24
N ALA A 431 -9.65 5.36 9.54
CA ALA A 431 -10.86 5.99 10.05
C ALA A 431 -10.87 7.52 9.81
N GLY A 432 -9.72 8.17 9.79
CA GLY A 432 -9.63 9.60 9.51
C GLY A 432 -9.99 9.92 8.07
N ASN A 433 -9.58 9.12 7.09
CA ASN A 433 -10.01 9.28 5.69
C ASN A 433 -11.52 9.09 5.52
N VAL A 434 -12.12 8.18 6.30
CA VAL A 434 -13.59 8.11 6.43
C VAL A 434 -14.14 9.44 6.96
N ALA A 435 -13.59 10.01 8.02
CA ALA A 435 -14.02 11.32 8.51
C ALA A 435 -13.83 12.45 7.50
N ARG A 436 -12.74 12.49 6.72
CA ARG A 436 -12.52 13.50 5.66
C ARG A 436 -13.58 13.46 4.57
N ALA A 437 -14.21 12.30 4.36
CA ALA A 437 -15.30 12.19 3.41
C ALA A 437 -16.54 12.95 3.88
N PHE A 438 -16.81 12.99 5.19
CA PHE A 438 -18.01 13.62 5.79
C PHE A 438 -17.79 15.05 6.29
N ASN A 439 -16.57 15.40 6.67
CA ASN A 439 -16.25 16.74 7.17
C ASN A 439 -16.06 17.73 6.02
N GLU A 440 -16.81 18.83 6.03
CA GLU A 440 -16.70 19.91 5.03
C GLU A 440 -15.29 20.53 4.99
N ASP A 441 -14.67 20.69 6.15
CA ASP A 441 -13.31 21.19 6.33
C ASP A 441 -12.22 20.16 5.99
N ARG A 442 -12.61 18.95 5.54
CA ARG A 442 -11.72 17.82 5.22
C ARG A 442 -10.84 17.38 6.40
N SER A 443 -11.22 17.71 7.64
CA SER A 443 -10.53 17.23 8.84
C SER A 443 -10.78 15.73 9.08
N THR A 444 -9.89 15.10 9.83
CA THR A 444 -9.95 13.67 10.24
C THR A 444 -10.76 13.44 11.51
N SER A 445 -11.41 14.49 12.05
CA SER A 445 -12.09 14.40 13.33
C SER A 445 -13.30 13.49 13.23
N ILE A 446 -13.19 12.28 13.79
CA ILE A 446 -14.31 11.33 13.88
C ILE A 446 -15.48 11.93 14.64
N GLY A 447 -15.21 12.73 15.69
CA GLY A 447 -16.28 13.36 16.47
C GLY A 447 -17.08 14.42 15.71
N LYS A 448 -16.48 15.09 14.73
CA LYS A 448 -17.21 15.97 13.80
C LYS A 448 -17.98 15.13 12.79
N ALA A 449 -17.31 14.16 12.18
CA ALA A 449 -17.88 13.31 11.15
C ALA A 449 -19.10 12.52 11.67
N SER A 450 -19.02 11.97 12.89
CA SER A 450 -20.12 11.19 13.48
C SER A 450 -21.40 12.00 13.65
N LYS A 451 -21.31 13.32 13.90
CA LYS A 451 -22.49 14.20 13.98
C LYS A 451 -23.19 14.39 12.64
N VAL A 452 -22.45 14.28 11.53
CA VAL A 452 -22.99 14.29 10.18
C VAL A 452 -23.57 12.92 9.85
N ILE A 453 -22.78 11.86 10.08
CA ILE A 453 -23.15 10.47 9.79
C ILE A 453 -24.43 10.06 10.54
N ASN A 454 -24.58 10.42 11.83
CA ASN A 454 -25.76 10.05 12.63
C ASN A 454 -27.05 10.76 12.18
N LYS A 455 -26.99 11.71 11.24
CA LYS A 455 -28.17 12.36 10.64
C LYS A 455 -28.54 11.75 9.28
N MET A 456 -27.76 10.79 8.79
CA MET A 456 -27.93 10.14 7.49
C MET A 456 -28.47 8.73 7.69
N THR A 457 -29.26 8.27 6.73
CA THR A 457 -29.63 6.86 6.60
C THR A 457 -28.41 6.01 6.19
N PRO A 458 -28.39 4.70 6.45
CA PRO A 458 -27.28 3.83 6.04
C PRO A 458 -26.98 3.89 4.54
N GLN A 459 -28.01 3.94 3.69
CA GLN A 459 -27.86 4.04 2.24
C GLN A 459 -27.26 5.39 1.81
N GLU A 460 -27.60 6.49 2.48
CA GLU A 460 -26.95 7.79 2.25
C GLU A 460 -25.48 7.75 2.67
N VAL A 461 -25.16 7.15 3.83
CA VAL A 461 -23.77 6.97 4.30
C VAL A 461 -22.95 6.18 3.27
N TYR A 462 -23.49 5.05 2.80
CA TYR A 462 -22.85 4.21 1.78
C TYR A 462 -22.60 5.00 0.48
N SER A 463 -23.63 5.68 -0.03
CA SER A 463 -23.55 6.46 -1.27
C SER A 463 -22.55 7.62 -1.15
N HIS A 464 -22.51 8.26 0.02
CA HIS A 464 -21.57 9.33 0.33
C HIS A 464 -20.13 8.82 0.36
N LEU A 465 -19.85 7.71 1.03
CA LEU A 465 -18.52 7.08 1.05
C LEU A 465 -18.05 6.73 -0.37
N VAL A 466 -18.89 6.02 -1.14
CA VAL A 466 -18.59 5.64 -2.53
C VAL A 466 -18.29 6.86 -3.42
N THR A 467 -18.83 8.02 -3.09
CA THR A 467 -18.64 9.24 -3.90
C THR A 467 -17.47 10.10 -3.40
N LYS A 468 -17.29 10.22 -2.08
CA LYS A 468 -16.45 11.26 -1.45
C LYS A 468 -15.14 10.76 -0.83
N LEU A 469 -14.95 9.45 -0.71
CA LEU A 469 -13.67 8.89 -0.28
C LEU A 469 -12.52 9.36 -1.20
N PRO A 470 -11.32 9.61 -0.66
CA PRO A 470 -10.21 10.17 -1.43
C PRO A 470 -9.64 9.20 -2.47
N TYR A 471 -9.66 7.90 -2.20
CA TYR A 471 -9.05 6.87 -3.06
C TYR A 471 -10.09 6.01 -3.77
N ASP A 472 -9.94 5.83 -5.07
CA ASP A 472 -10.84 4.98 -5.87
C ASP A 472 -10.71 3.49 -5.50
N GLU A 473 -9.52 3.06 -5.08
CA GLU A 473 -9.27 1.74 -4.51
C GLU A 473 -10.26 1.45 -3.36
N THR A 474 -10.37 2.36 -2.40
CA THR A 474 -11.26 2.21 -1.24
C THR A 474 -12.73 2.24 -1.62
N LYS A 475 -13.13 3.07 -2.59
CA LYS A 475 -14.52 3.07 -3.09
C LYS A 475 -14.90 1.72 -3.69
N ASN A 476 -13.99 1.13 -4.45
CA ASN A 476 -14.19 -0.19 -5.05
C ASN A 476 -14.14 -1.29 -4.00
N TYR A 477 -13.25 -1.16 -3.01
CA TYR A 477 -13.16 -2.06 -1.87
C TYR A 477 -14.47 -2.11 -1.09
N LEU A 478 -15.05 -0.96 -0.73
CA LEU A 478 -16.33 -0.89 -0.02
C LEU A 478 -17.45 -1.60 -0.79
N LYS A 479 -17.57 -1.34 -2.11
CA LYS A 479 -18.56 -2.02 -2.97
C LYS A 479 -18.34 -3.53 -3.00
N LYS A 480 -17.08 -3.95 -3.13
CA LYS A 480 -16.66 -5.35 -3.25
C LYS A 480 -16.96 -6.14 -1.97
N VAL A 481 -16.55 -5.62 -0.81
CA VAL A 481 -16.81 -6.27 0.48
C VAL A 481 -18.30 -6.30 0.76
N ASN A 482 -19.01 -5.19 0.59
CA ASN A 482 -20.43 -5.11 0.90
C ASN A 482 -21.25 -6.12 0.10
N SER A 483 -20.98 -6.28 -1.20
CA SER A 483 -21.68 -7.28 -2.02
C SER A 483 -21.33 -8.72 -1.62
N ARG A 484 -20.12 -8.96 -1.11
CA ARG A 484 -19.63 -10.28 -0.72
C ARG A 484 -20.14 -10.76 0.63
N ILE A 485 -20.53 -9.86 1.54
CA ILE A 485 -21.12 -10.26 2.84
C ILE A 485 -22.32 -11.18 2.61
N ALA A 486 -23.16 -10.88 1.62
CA ALA A 486 -24.33 -11.70 1.29
C ALA A 486 -23.98 -13.12 0.82
N LEU A 487 -22.75 -13.38 0.35
CA LEU A 487 -22.31 -14.71 -0.08
C LEU A 487 -21.97 -15.64 1.11
N TYR A 488 -21.84 -15.08 2.31
CA TYR A 488 -21.40 -15.79 3.52
C TYR A 488 -22.41 -15.72 4.66
N LYS A 489 -23.61 -15.19 4.39
CA LYS A 489 -24.81 -15.35 5.23
C LYS A 489 -25.55 -16.60 4.79
#